data_AF-A0A8H5MCR2-F1
#
_entry.id   AF-A0A8H5MCR2-F1
#
_cell.length_a   1.000
_cell.length_b   1.000
_cell.length_c   1.000
_cell.angle_alpha   90.00
_cell.angle_beta   90.00
_cell.angle_gamma   90.00
#
_symmetry.space_group_name_H-M   'P 1'
#
loop_
_entity.id
_entity.type
_entity.pdbx_description
1 polymer ?
#
loop_
_entity_poly.entity_id
_entity_poly.type
_entity_poly.pdbx_seq_one_letter_code
_entity_poly.pdbx_strand_id
1 'polypeptide(L)'
;MLSTGHGVLWILLATALAATTALSHPTNEAFPARTDELLTNVTIFKPPSTYKIPRTLYARTLLLESNVLLATWENYSPEPPYFPIFRSTNGGSTWTEFSRVNDLVNGW
;
A
#
# COMPACT_ATOMS: atom_id res chain seq x y z
N MET A 1 -35.34 60.76 48.30
CA MET A 1 -35.93 60.80 46.95
C MET A 1 -35.93 59.37 46.45
N LEU A 2 -37.12 58.80 46.20
CA LEU A 2 -37.38 57.38 45.90
C LEU A 2 -36.75 56.92 44.58
N SER A 3 -36.35 55.64 44.46
CA SER A 3 -37.12 54.63 43.70
C SER A 3 -36.36 53.31 43.52
N THR A 4 -37.05 52.23 43.87
CA THR A 4 -36.80 50.80 43.61
C THR A 4 -36.93 50.41 42.13
N GLY A 5 -36.41 49.25 41.75
CA GLY A 5 -36.86 48.53 40.55
C GLY A 5 -36.03 47.32 40.14
N HIS A 6 -36.40 46.12 40.60
CA HIS A 6 -35.96 44.85 40.03
C HIS A 6 -36.78 44.51 38.77
N GLY A 7 -36.13 43.86 37.80
CA GLY A 7 -36.81 42.88 36.94
C GLY A 7 -36.96 43.24 35.47
N VAL A 8 -36.01 42.77 34.65
CA VAL A 8 -36.24 42.07 33.36
C VAL A 8 -34.96 41.24 33.12
N LEU A 9 -34.75 40.09 33.76
CA LEU A 9 -35.24 38.76 33.37
C LEU A 9 -34.95 38.38 31.89
N TRP A 10 -33.87 37.61 31.72
CA TRP A 10 -33.46 36.69 30.62
C TRP A 10 -33.35 37.22 29.18
N ILE A 11 -32.18 37.00 28.54
CA ILE A 11 -32.00 36.09 27.37
C ILE A 11 -30.64 36.37 26.69
N LEU A 12 -29.86 35.28 26.52
CA LEU A 12 -28.62 35.10 25.71
C LEU A 12 -27.32 35.60 26.38
N LEU A 13 -26.23 34.84 26.47
CA LEU A 13 -25.82 33.69 25.68
C LEU A 13 -24.80 32.90 26.51
N ALA A 14 -25.07 31.61 26.72
CA ALA A 14 -24.12 30.68 27.27
C ALA A 14 -22.82 30.73 26.45
N THR A 15 -21.71 31.16 27.06
CA THR A 15 -20.38 30.95 26.50
C THR A 15 -20.06 29.47 26.63
N ALA A 16 -20.49 28.71 25.63
CA ALA A 16 -20.18 27.30 25.48
C ALA A 16 -18.67 27.12 25.33
N LEU A 17 -18.14 26.27 26.21
CA LEU A 17 -16.81 25.70 26.14
C LEU A 17 -16.72 24.83 24.87
N ALA A 18 -16.14 25.36 23.79
CA ALA A 18 -15.75 24.55 22.64
C ALA A 18 -14.26 24.21 22.75
N ALA A 19 -13.97 23.10 23.46
CA ALA A 19 -12.69 22.44 23.32
C ALA A 19 -12.65 21.82 21.90
N THR A 20 -11.96 22.48 20.97
CA THR A 20 -11.68 21.91 19.66
C THR A 20 -10.59 20.86 19.81
N THR A 21 -10.99 19.63 20.11
CA THR A 21 -10.20 18.47 19.69
C THR A 21 -10.34 18.39 18.17
N ALA A 22 -9.44 19.06 17.45
CA ALA A 22 -9.23 18.70 16.06
C ALA A 22 -8.78 17.22 16.08
N LEU A 23 -9.69 16.34 15.66
CA LEU A 23 -9.37 14.95 15.37
C LEU A 23 -8.13 14.99 14.48
N SER A 24 -7.02 14.44 14.96
CA SER A 24 -5.89 14.09 14.11
C SER A 24 -6.41 13.03 13.14
N HIS A 25 -7.00 13.49 12.04
CA HIS A 25 -7.23 12.65 10.89
C HIS A 25 -5.83 12.22 10.47
N PRO A 26 -5.52 10.91 10.38
CA PRO A 26 -4.32 10.51 9.68
C PRO A 26 -4.50 11.03 8.26
N THR A 27 -3.88 12.18 7.97
CA THR A 27 -3.61 12.56 6.59
C THR A 27 -2.83 11.38 6.07
N ASN A 28 -3.34 10.68 5.06
CA ASN A 28 -2.49 9.80 4.26
C ASN A 28 -1.31 10.69 3.89
N GLU A 29 -0.15 10.45 4.52
CA GLU A 29 1.09 11.16 4.22
C GLU A 29 1.15 11.21 2.70
N ALA A 30 1.01 12.41 2.14
CA ALA A 30 0.99 12.56 0.70
C ALA A 30 2.35 12.08 0.24
N PHE A 31 2.39 10.88 -0.33
CA PHE A 31 3.65 10.30 -0.75
C PHE A 31 4.31 11.32 -1.68
N PRO A 32 5.59 11.66 -1.44
CA PRO A 32 6.26 12.65 -2.26
C PRO A 32 6.08 12.24 -3.72
N ALA A 33 5.62 13.18 -4.54
CA ALA A 33 5.42 12.96 -5.96
C ALA A 33 6.71 12.40 -6.53
N ARG A 34 6.67 11.12 -6.86
CA ARG A 34 7.88 10.40 -7.22
C ARG A 34 8.25 10.81 -8.64
N THR A 35 9.39 11.49 -8.80
CA THR A 35 9.96 11.84 -10.10
C THR A 35 10.64 10.61 -10.72
N ASP A 36 9.93 9.49 -10.77
CA ASP A 36 10.46 8.29 -11.39
C ASP A 36 10.55 8.53 -12.90
N GLU A 37 11.71 8.22 -13.47
CA GLU A 37 11.84 8.07 -14.90
C GLU A 37 10.86 7.00 -15.39
N LEU A 38 10.26 7.22 -16.56
CA LEU A 38 9.44 6.21 -17.21
C LEU A 38 10.32 5.01 -17.57
N LEU A 39 10.00 3.86 -16.97
CA LEU A 39 10.75 2.63 -17.19
C LEU A 39 10.23 1.89 -18.43
N THR A 40 11.15 1.38 -19.25
CA THR A 40 10.83 0.56 -20.43
C THR A 40 11.66 -0.73 -20.38
N ASN A 41 11.03 -1.89 -20.58
CA ASN A 41 11.68 -3.20 -20.70
C ASN A 41 12.63 -3.60 -19.54
N VAL A 42 12.32 -3.20 -18.30
CA VAL A 42 13.07 -3.67 -17.12
C VAL A 42 12.86 -5.16 -16.93
N THR A 43 13.95 -5.92 -16.87
CA THR A 43 13.90 -7.37 -16.63
C THR A 43 13.70 -7.64 -15.14
N ILE A 44 12.59 -8.30 -14.80
CA ILE A 44 12.33 -8.78 -13.43
C ILE A 44 13.02 -10.13 -13.20
N PHE A 45 12.86 -11.04 -14.16
CA PHE A 45 13.41 -12.40 -14.08
C PHE A 45 13.66 -12.93 -15.49
N LYS A 46 14.77 -13.67 -15.64
CA LYS A 46 15.11 -14.43 -16.84
C LYS A 46 15.20 -15.90 -16.46
N PRO A 47 14.27 -16.77 -16.89
CA PRO A 47 14.30 -18.16 -16.49
C PRO A 47 15.52 -18.90 -17.06
N PRO A 48 16.08 -19.87 -16.31
CA PRO A 48 17.03 -20.83 -16.86
C PRO A 48 16.47 -21.53 -18.11
N SER A 49 17.34 -21.87 -19.05
CA SER A 49 16.94 -22.60 -20.26
C SER A 49 16.39 -24.00 -19.97
N THR A 50 16.73 -24.55 -18.79
CA THR A 50 16.28 -25.85 -18.27
C THR A 50 14.84 -25.85 -17.77
N TYR A 51 14.20 -24.69 -17.59
CA TYR A 51 12.80 -24.61 -17.21
C TYR A 51 11.92 -25.16 -18.35
N LYS A 52 10.84 -25.85 -18.00
CA LYS A 52 9.90 -26.40 -18.99
C LYS A 52 9.25 -25.26 -19.75
N ILE A 53 9.19 -25.33 -21.08
CA ILE A 53 8.50 -24.32 -21.93
C ILE A 53 7.02 -24.23 -21.47
N PRO A 54 6.46 -23.03 -21.23
CA PRO A 54 6.90 -21.70 -21.67
C PRO A 54 7.92 -21.00 -20.75
N ARG A 55 8.40 -21.68 -19.71
CA ARG A 55 9.32 -21.24 -18.65
C ARG A 55 8.65 -20.32 -17.64
N THR A 56 8.07 -19.24 -18.12
CA THR A 56 7.31 -18.29 -17.30
C THR A 56 6.06 -17.85 -18.05
N LEU A 57 4.93 -17.74 -17.36
CA LEU A 57 3.69 -17.23 -17.96
C LEU A 57 2.86 -16.50 -16.91
N TYR A 58 1.87 -15.73 -17.36
CA TYR A 58 0.81 -15.20 -16.49
C TYR A 58 1.30 -14.29 -15.34
N ALA A 59 2.06 -13.24 -15.68
CA ALA A 59 2.56 -12.29 -14.69
C ALA A 59 1.42 -11.58 -13.92
N ARG A 60 1.61 -11.37 -12.61
CA ARG A 60 0.71 -10.62 -11.72
C ARG A 60 1.52 -9.72 -10.80
N THR A 61 0.94 -8.59 -10.41
CA THR A 61 1.59 -7.57 -9.59
C THR A 61 0.68 -7.06 -8.49
N LEU A 62 1.28 -6.54 -7.42
CA LEU A 62 0.60 -5.90 -6.30
C LEU A 62 1.41 -4.68 -5.85
N LEU A 63 0.76 -3.53 -5.67
CA LEU A 63 1.31 -2.37 -4.99
C LEU A 63 0.83 -2.37 -3.53
N LEU A 64 1.76 -2.39 -2.59
CA LEU A 64 1.46 -2.25 -1.17
C LEU A 64 1.33 -0.77 -0.78
N GLU A 65 0.64 -0.49 0.32
CA GLU A 65 0.50 0.87 0.88
C GLU A 65 1.85 1.54 1.16
N SER A 66 2.92 0.76 1.40
CA SER A 66 4.28 1.25 1.62
C SER A 66 5.07 1.59 0.33
N ASN A 67 4.39 1.71 -0.82
CA ASN A 67 5.00 1.87 -2.16
C ASN A 67 5.97 0.75 -2.57
N VAL A 68 5.80 -0.43 -1.99
CA VAL A 68 6.52 -1.63 -2.39
C VAL A 68 5.74 -2.35 -3.48
N LEU A 69 6.40 -2.67 -4.59
CA LEU A 69 5.84 -3.49 -5.65
C LEU A 69 6.22 -4.95 -5.42
N LEU A 70 5.24 -5.84 -5.55
CA LEU A 70 5.43 -7.29 -5.62
C LEU A 70 5.05 -7.79 -7.02
N ALA A 71 5.77 -8.79 -7.51
CA ALA A 71 5.51 -9.47 -8.77
C ALA A 71 5.60 -10.98 -8.61
N THR A 72 4.76 -11.71 -9.35
CA THR A 72 4.77 -13.17 -9.44
C THR A 72 4.34 -13.64 -10.83
N TRP A 73 4.50 -14.93 -11.13
CA TRP A 73 4.16 -15.57 -12.40
C TRP A 73 4.08 -17.10 -12.22
N GLU A 74 3.45 -17.80 -13.18
CA GLU A 74 3.58 -19.24 -13.32
C GLU A 74 5.04 -19.58 -13.62
N ASN A 75 5.70 -20.32 -12.73
CA ASN A 75 7.12 -20.62 -12.80
C ASN A 75 7.35 -22.10 -13.07
N TYR A 76 7.63 -22.43 -14.32
CA TYR A 76 7.80 -23.81 -14.80
C TYR A 76 9.21 -24.35 -14.52
N SER A 77 9.66 -24.24 -13.27
CA SER A 77 10.89 -24.85 -12.76
C SER A 77 10.82 -26.38 -12.81
N PRO A 78 11.93 -27.10 -12.57
CA PRO A 78 11.85 -28.49 -12.17
C PRO A 78 10.91 -28.67 -10.98
N GLU A 79 10.19 -29.80 -10.96
CA GLU A 79 9.16 -30.08 -9.96
C GLU A 79 9.74 -30.20 -8.53
N PRO A 80 9.01 -29.76 -7.49
CA PRO A 80 7.66 -29.18 -7.53
C PRO A 80 7.65 -27.69 -7.93
N PRO A 81 6.55 -27.18 -8.52
CA PRO A 81 6.44 -25.78 -8.91
C PRO A 81 6.10 -24.92 -7.68
N TYR A 82 6.44 -23.63 -7.77
CA TYR A 82 6.12 -22.64 -6.74
C TYR A 82 5.88 -21.28 -7.40
N PHE A 83 5.19 -20.38 -6.71
CA PHE A 83 5.06 -18.99 -7.16
C PHE A 83 6.17 -18.15 -6.53
N PRO A 84 7.15 -17.65 -7.29
CA PRO A 84 8.15 -16.73 -6.77
C PRO A 84 7.51 -15.37 -6.49
N ILE A 85 7.89 -14.73 -5.40
CA ILE A 85 7.52 -13.36 -5.07
C ILE A 85 8.76 -12.49 -5.21
N PHE A 86 8.77 -11.64 -6.23
CA PHE A 86 9.81 -10.64 -6.44
C PHE A 86 9.37 -9.29 -5.90
N ARG A 87 10.31 -8.53 -5.35
CA ARG A 87 10.08 -7.24 -4.70
C ARG A 87 10.89 -6.14 -5.36
N SER A 88 10.26 -4.98 -5.53
CA SER A 88 10.90 -3.71 -5.86
C SER A 88 10.52 -2.65 -4.82
N THR A 89 11.52 -1.95 -4.28
CA THR A 89 11.35 -0.79 -3.39
C THR A 89 11.67 0.53 -4.09
N ASN A 90 11.98 0.49 -5.38
CA ASN A 90 12.34 1.62 -6.22
C ASN A 90 11.52 1.64 -7.51
N GLY A 91 10.20 1.42 -7.41
CA GLY A 91 9.24 1.75 -8.48
C GLY A 91 9.34 0.89 -9.71
N GLY A 92 9.96 -0.27 -9.58
CA GLY A 92 10.13 -1.24 -10.64
C GLY A 92 11.49 -1.16 -11.32
N SER A 93 12.40 -0.29 -10.87
CA SER A 93 13.72 -0.12 -11.48
C SER A 93 14.62 -1.35 -11.25
N THR A 94 14.56 -1.95 -10.07
CA THR A 94 15.29 -3.19 -9.74
C THR A 94 14.42 -4.16 -8.95
N TRP A 95 14.62 -5.45 -9.18
CA TRP A 95 13.84 -6.51 -8.55
C TRP A 95 14.74 -7.57 -7.93
N THR A 96 14.29 -8.13 -6.80
CA THR A 96 14.97 -9.24 -6.12
C THR A 96 13.93 -10.27 -5.67
N GLU A 97 14.27 -11.55 -5.70
CA GLU A 97 13.43 -12.59 -5.11
C GLU A 97 13.33 -12.34 -3.59
N PHE A 98 12.11 -12.31 -3.07
CA PHE A 98 11.81 -12.02 -1.66
C PHE A 98 11.29 -13.25 -0.93
N SER A 99 10.37 -14.00 -1.53
CA SER A 99 9.80 -15.22 -0.95
C SER A 99 9.23 -16.14 -2.04
N ARG A 100 8.70 -17.30 -1.62
CA ARG A 100 8.04 -18.28 -2.48
C ARG A 100 6.74 -18.74 -1.82
N VAL A 101 5.67 -18.86 -2.61
CA VAL A 101 4.45 -19.54 -2.19
C VAL A 101 4.52 -20.97 -2.72
N ASN A 102 4.62 -21.92 -1.80
CA ASN A 102 4.69 -23.35 -2.10
C ASN A 102 3.36 -24.01 -1.75
N ASP A 103 3.00 -25.06 -2.48
CA ASP A 103 2.01 -26.00 -1.97
C ASP A 103 2.63 -26.82 -0.82
N LEU A 104 1.98 -26.78 0.33
CA LEU A 104 2.43 -27.49 1.54
C LEU A 104 1.57 -28.72 1.85
N VAL A 105 0.50 -28.96 1.11
CA VAL A 105 -0.51 -29.97 1.48
C VAL A 105 -0.76 -30.97 0.37
N ASN A 106 -0.95 -30.53 -0.87
CA ASN A 106 -1.52 -31.40 -1.90
C ASN A 106 -0.47 -31.98 -2.87
N GLY A 107 0.75 -31.45 -2.88
CA GLY A 107 1.84 -31.94 -3.73
C GLY A 107 1.59 -31.77 -5.22
N TRP A 108 0.85 -30.72 -5.61
CA TRP A 108 0.64 -30.35 -7.01
C TRP A 108 1.93 -29.92 -7.70
#